data_AF-H2EIH9-F1
#
_entry.id   AF-H2EIH9-F1
#
_cell.length_a   1.000
_cell.length_b   1.000
_cell.length_c   1.000
_cell.angle_alpha   90.00
_cell.angle_beta   90.00
_cell.angle_gamma   90.00
#
_symmetry.space_group_name_H-M   'P 1'
#
loop_
_entity.id
_entity.type
_entity.pdbx_description
1 polymer ?
#
loop_
_entity_poly.entity_id
_entity_poly.type
_entity_poly.pdbx_seq_one_letter_code
_entity_poly.pdbx_strand_id
1 'polypeptide(L)'
;TCDISAWDAFYLAVFWMSNTIGWVTFYWHWKHITLWQGNVSQFNESSTYSMGWSRDYLWSNSSQLINGYNPFGTNSLSVRAWMFLFGHLVWATGFMFSISWRGYWQESIETSAW
;
A
#
# COMPACT_ATOMS: atom_id res chain seq x y z
N THR A 1 -2.66 -12.75 28.54
CA THR A 1 -3.59 -13.09 27.44
C THR A 1 -3.63 -11.91 26.48
N CYS A 2 -2.69 -11.87 25.54
CA CYS A 2 -2.65 -10.80 24.53
C CYS A 2 -3.78 -11.02 23.52
N ASP A 3 -4.34 -9.93 23.01
CA ASP A 3 -5.31 -9.91 21.92
C ASP A 3 -6.51 -10.86 22.10
N ILE A 4 -7.15 -10.82 23.28
CA ILE A 4 -8.25 -11.73 23.64
C ILE A 4 -9.64 -11.04 23.64
N SER A 5 -9.68 -9.71 23.67
CA SER A 5 -10.94 -8.99 23.74
C SER A 5 -11.65 -8.97 22.38
N ALA A 6 -12.97 -8.75 22.40
CA ALA A 6 -13.74 -8.56 21.16
C ALA A 6 -13.25 -7.36 20.33
N TRP A 7 -12.61 -6.38 20.98
CA TRP A 7 -12.01 -5.24 20.29
C TRP A 7 -10.73 -5.64 19.53
N ASP A 8 -9.92 -6.53 20.10
CA ASP A 8 -8.71 -7.03 19.45
C ASP A 8 -9.08 -7.84 18.19
N ALA A 9 -10.19 -8.59 18.24
CA ALA A 9 -10.74 -9.26 17.07
C ALA A 9 -11.18 -8.28 15.97
N PHE A 10 -11.79 -7.15 16.33
CA PHE A 10 -12.12 -6.09 15.38
C PHE A 10 -10.85 -5.46 14.76
N TYR A 11 -9.84 -5.14 15.57
CA TYR A 11 -8.55 -4.64 15.11
C TYR A 11 -7.92 -5.57 14.07
N LEU A 12 -7.86 -6.87 14.35
CA LEU A 12 -7.34 -7.88 13.41
C LEU A 12 -8.19 -8.01 12.14
N ALA A 13 -9.52 -7.93 12.27
CA ALA A 13 -10.44 -8.00 11.13
C ALA A 13 -10.24 -6.85 10.13
N VAL A 14 -9.85 -5.66 10.58
CA VAL A 14 -9.59 -4.51 9.70
C VAL A 14 -8.39 -4.76 8.77
N PHE A 15 -7.36 -5.48 9.21
CA PHE A 15 -6.25 -5.86 8.32
C PHE A 15 -6.72 -6.78 7.20
N TRP A 16 -7.51 -7.80 7.54
CA TRP A 16 -8.07 -8.74 6.58
C TRP A 16 -9.04 -8.08 5.62
N MET A 17 -9.90 -7.20 6.13
CA MET A 17 -10.81 -6.40 5.32
C MET A 17 -10.05 -5.56 4.30
N SER A 18 -9.03 -4.81 4.75
CA SER A 18 -8.22 -3.96 3.86
C SER A 18 -7.49 -4.77 2.79
N ASN A 19 -6.95 -5.94 3.14
CA ASN A 19 -6.30 -6.85 2.20
C ASN A 19 -7.28 -7.42 1.17
N THR A 20 -8.45 -7.87 1.61
CA THR A 20 -9.51 -8.44 0.76
C THR A 20 -10.01 -7.39 -0.25
N ILE A 21 -10.28 -6.16 0.22
CA ILE A 21 -10.68 -5.04 -0.64
C ILE A 21 -9.54 -4.70 -1.61
N GLY A 22 -8.29 -4.72 -1.15
CA GLY A 22 -7.11 -4.52 -2.01
C GLY A 22 -7.06 -5.52 -3.17
N TRP A 23 -7.26 -6.81 -2.89
CA TRP A 23 -7.27 -7.85 -3.93
C TRP A 23 -8.39 -7.65 -4.95
N VAL A 24 -9.61 -7.37 -4.50
CA VAL A 24 -10.77 -7.16 -5.39
C VAL A 24 -10.57 -5.92 -6.27
N THR A 25 -10.08 -4.82 -5.69
CA THR A 25 -9.85 -3.57 -6.43
C THR A 25 -8.68 -3.68 -7.40
N PHE A 26 -7.60 -4.39 -7.05
CA PHE A 26 -6.48 -4.65 -7.97
C PHE A 26 -6.91 -5.51 -9.15
N TYR A 27 -7.68 -6.56 -8.91
CA TYR A 27 -8.25 -7.39 -9.98
C TYR A 27 -9.11 -6.57 -10.93
N TRP A 28 -10.04 -5.80 -10.38
CA TRP A 28 -10.94 -4.96 -11.18
C TRP A 28 -10.14 -3.96 -12.02
N HIS A 29 -9.22 -3.24 -11.39
CA HIS A 29 -8.44 -2.19 -12.05
C HIS A 29 -7.56 -2.75 -13.18
N TRP A 30 -6.82 -3.84 -12.95
CA TRP A 30 -5.96 -4.40 -13.99
C TRP A 30 -6.76 -4.96 -15.18
N LYS A 31 -7.87 -5.63 -14.90
CA LYS A 31 -8.78 -6.14 -15.95
C LYS A 31 -9.36 -5.01 -16.80
N HIS A 32 -9.74 -3.89 -16.19
CA HIS A 32 -10.29 -2.76 -16.95
C HIS A 32 -9.22 -1.98 -17.73
N ILE A 33 -8.02 -1.79 -17.18
CA ILE A 33 -6.91 -1.15 -17.91
C ILE A 33 -6.59 -1.91 -19.20
N THR A 34 -6.45 -3.25 -19.12
CA THR A 34 -6.09 -4.07 -20.28
C THR A 34 -7.19 -4.09 -21.35
N LEU A 35 -8.47 -3.99 -20.94
CA LEU A 35 -9.59 -3.76 -21.86
C LEU A 35 -9.50 -2.38 -22.53
N TRP A 36 -9.28 -1.31 -21.77
CA TRP A 36 -9.20 0.05 -22.30
C TRP A 36 -7.98 0.29 -23.21
N GLN A 37 -6.89 -0.43 -22.96
CA GLN A 37 -5.70 -0.43 -23.82
C GLN A 37 -5.85 -1.32 -25.08
N GLY A 38 -6.91 -2.12 -25.15
CA GLY A 38 -7.13 -3.07 -26.25
C GLY A 38 -6.22 -4.30 -26.22
N ASN A 39 -5.47 -4.52 -25.13
CA ASN A 39 -4.52 -5.62 -24.98
C ASN A 39 -4.97 -6.61 -23.90
N VAL A 40 -6.05 -7.36 -24.18
CA VAL A 40 -6.68 -8.28 -23.21
C VAL A 40 -5.80 -9.51 -22.93
N SER A 41 -4.93 -9.91 -23.87
CA SER A 41 -4.04 -11.06 -23.68
C SER A 41 -3.05 -10.84 -22.52
N GLN A 42 -2.61 -9.61 -22.30
CA GLN A 42 -1.71 -9.27 -21.18
C GLN A 42 -2.29 -9.70 -19.82
N PHE A 43 -3.59 -9.46 -19.58
CA PHE A 43 -4.22 -9.90 -18.35
C PHE A 43 -4.40 -11.42 -18.32
N ASN A 44 -4.86 -12.02 -19.42
CA ASN A 44 -5.16 -13.45 -19.47
C ASN A 44 -3.92 -14.33 -19.26
N GLU A 45 -2.76 -13.90 -19.76
CA GLU A 45 -1.51 -14.65 -19.66
C GLU A 45 -0.76 -14.37 -18.36
N SER A 46 -0.62 -13.09 -17.98
CA SER A 46 0.21 -12.70 -16.82
C SER A 46 -0.51 -12.76 -15.47
N SER A 47 -1.85 -12.79 -15.40
CA SER A 47 -2.56 -12.78 -14.11
C SER A 47 -2.53 -14.12 -13.36
N THR A 48 -2.11 -15.20 -14.03
CA THR A 48 -2.09 -16.57 -13.47
C THR A 48 -0.97 -16.81 -12.46
N TYR A 49 0.03 -15.93 -12.40
CA TYR A 49 1.18 -16.04 -11.50
C TYR A 49 1.50 -14.69 -10.86
N SER A 50 1.95 -14.69 -9.60
CA SER A 50 2.16 -13.47 -8.80
C SER A 50 3.17 -12.49 -9.40
N MET A 51 4.18 -12.98 -10.14
CA MET A 51 5.18 -12.10 -10.78
C MET A 51 4.55 -11.21 -11.86
N GLY A 52 3.50 -11.66 -12.55
CA GLY A 52 2.79 -10.86 -13.53
C GLY A 52 2.09 -9.66 -12.87
N TRP A 53 1.49 -9.85 -11.69
CA TRP A 53 0.91 -8.76 -10.90
C TRP A 53 1.97 -7.72 -10.46
N SER A 54 3.16 -8.17 -10.05
CA SER A 54 4.22 -7.25 -9.62
C SER A 54 4.81 -6.46 -10.78
N ARG A 55 5.12 -7.13 -11.90
CA ARG A 55 5.81 -6.53 -13.04
C ARG A 55 4.88 -5.77 -13.98
N ASP A 56 3.82 -6.45 -14.44
CA ASP A 56 2.99 -5.95 -15.53
C ASP A 56 1.87 -5.04 -15.03
N TYR A 57 1.44 -5.21 -13.77
CA TYR A 57 0.46 -4.35 -13.15
C TYR A 57 1.11 -3.26 -12.29
N LEU A 58 1.71 -3.61 -11.15
CA LEU A 58 2.21 -2.62 -10.19
C LEU A 58 3.35 -1.78 -10.77
N TRP A 59 4.40 -2.42 -11.26
CA TRP A 59 5.58 -1.70 -11.75
C TRP A 59 5.30 -0.92 -13.04
N SER A 60 4.75 -1.57 -14.08
CA SER A 60 4.52 -0.94 -15.38
C SER A 60 3.58 0.28 -15.30
N ASN A 61 2.48 0.20 -14.56
CA ASN A 61 1.50 1.28 -14.44
C ASN A 61 1.92 2.39 -13.47
N SER A 62 2.97 2.18 -12.67
CA SER A 62 3.49 3.24 -11.77
C SER A 62 4.35 4.26 -12.50
N SER A 63 4.78 3.98 -13.73
CA SER A 63 5.77 4.79 -14.47
C SER A 63 5.37 6.26 -14.64
N GLN A 64 4.12 6.57 -15.00
CA GLN A 64 3.66 7.95 -15.14
C GLN A 64 3.47 8.63 -13.77
N LEU A 65 3.02 7.88 -12.76
CA LEU A 65 2.79 8.40 -11.41
C LEU A 65 4.10 8.88 -10.77
N ILE A 66 5.15 8.04 -10.79
CA ILE A 66 6.44 8.37 -10.17
C ILE A 66 7.19 9.49 -10.90
N ASN A 67 6.90 9.69 -12.19
CA ASN A 67 7.43 10.80 -13.00
C ASN A 67 6.54 12.06 -12.95
N GLY A 68 5.61 12.15 -12.00
CA GLY A 68 4.79 13.36 -11.80
C GLY A 68 5.61 14.61 -11.49
N TYR A 69 6.77 14.41 -10.85
CA TYR A 69 7.84 15.40 -10.72
C TYR A 69 9.18 14.67 -10.86
N ASN A 70 10.15 15.30 -11.52
CA ASN A 70 11.48 14.77 -11.70
C ASN A 70 12.50 15.94 -11.75
N PRO A 71 13.82 15.67 -11.83
CA PRO A 71 14.82 16.74 -11.85
C PRO A 71 14.67 17.72 -13.03
N PHE A 72 13.91 17.38 -14.07
CA PHE A 72 13.74 18.16 -15.28
C PHE A 72 12.45 19.00 -15.28
N GLY A 73 11.53 18.77 -14.35
CA GLY A 73 10.29 19.54 -14.25
C GLY A 73 9.18 18.84 -13.47
N THR A 74 7.99 19.44 -13.51
CA THR A 74 6.78 18.93 -12.85
C THR A 74 5.62 18.93 -13.83
N ASN A 75 4.69 17.99 -13.65
CA ASN A 75 3.44 17.93 -14.42
C ASN A 75 2.22 17.91 -13.48
N SER A 76 1.01 17.80 -14.05
CA SER A 76 -0.25 17.79 -13.30
C SER A 76 -0.44 16.58 -12.38
N LEU A 77 0.38 15.53 -12.50
CA LEU A 77 0.40 14.36 -11.63
C LEU A 77 1.28 14.54 -10.39
N SER A 78 2.05 15.62 -10.29
CA SER A 78 2.97 15.90 -9.17
C SER A 78 2.32 15.75 -7.79
N VAL A 79 1.11 16.28 -7.60
CA VAL A 79 0.37 16.15 -6.33
C VAL A 79 0.03 14.69 -6.01
N ARG A 80 -0.31 13.89 -7.03
CA ARG A 80 -0.60 12.45 -6.86
C ARG A 80 0.67 11.66 -6.52
N ALA A 81 1.79 12.00 -7.14
CA ALA A 81 3.08 11.42 -6.82
C ALA A 81 3.48 11.70 -5.35
N TRP A 82 3.23 12.91 -4.87
CA TRP A 82 3.49 13.28 -3.47
C TRP A 82 2.56 12.54 -2.50
N MET A 83 1.25 12.50 -2.79
CA MET A 83 0.29 11.72 -1.99
C MET A 83 0.65 10.23 -1.93
N PHE A 84 1.17 9.67 -3.02
CA PHE A 84 1.63 8.28 -3.05
C PHE A 84 2.79 8.02 -2.07
N LEU A 85 3.80 8.89 -2.05
CA LEU A 85 4.90 8.79 -1.09
C LEU A 85 4.44 9.05 0.34
N PHE A 86 3.57 10.03 0.54
CA PHE A 86 3.00 10.33 1.85
C PHE A 86 2.20 9.12 2.40
N GLY A 87 1.45 8.41 1.54
CA GLY A 87 0.78 7.17 1.91
C GLY A 87 1.76 6.09 2.40
N HIS A 88 2.91 5.93 1.74
CA HIS A 88 3.95 5.00 2.17
C HIS A 88 4.54 5.40 3.52
N LEU A 89 4.77 6.70 3.76
CA LEU A 89 5.25 7.21 5.03
C LEU A 89 4.27 6.89 6.16
N VAL A 90 2.98 7.22 6.00
CA VAL A 90 1.95 6.95 7.01
C VAL A 90 1.80 5.46 7.29
N TRP A 91 1.82 4.64 6.24
CA TRP A 91 1.78 3.17 6.37
C TRP A 91 2.98 2.64 7.16
N ALA A 92 4.19 3.09 6.83
CA ALA A 92 5.41 2.69 7.54
C ALA A 92 5.40 3.14 9.02
N THR A 93 4.96 4.37 9.29
CA THR A 93 4.79 4.89 10.66
C THR A 93 3.78 4.06 11.46
N GLY A 94 2.72 3.54 10.83
CA GLY A 94 1.76 2.64 11.47
C GLY A 94 2.38 1.35 12.03
N PHE A 95 3.43 0.81 11.40
CA PHE A 95 4.13 -0.36 11.93
C PHE A 95 4.90 -0.08 13.20
N MET A 96 5.37 1.15 13.40
CA MET A 96 6.06 1.52 14.63
C MET A 96 5.17 1.19 15.83
N PHE A 97 3.89 1.57 15.79
CA PHE A 97 2.94 1.33 16.87
C PHE A 97 2.36 -0.09 16.90
N SER A 98 2.29 -0.77 15.76
CA SER A 98 1.80 -2.16 15.71
C SER A 98 2.83 -3.19 16.18
N ILE A 99 4.13 -2.90 16.01
CA ILE A 99 5.22 -3.83 16.34
C ILE A 99 5.84 -3.51 17.70
N SER A 100 6.02 -2.24 18.05
CA SER A 100 6.55 -1.88 19.37
C SER A 100 5.42 -1.80 20.39
N TRP A 101 5.63 -2.43 21.55
CA TRP A 101 4.67 -2.36 22.65
C TRP A 101 5.00 -1.22 23.62
N ARG A 102 4.00 -0.86 24.43
CA ARG A 102 4.05 0.28 25.35
C ARG A 102 5.28 0.33 26.26
N GLY A 103 5.78 -0.81 26.74
CA GLY A 103 6.89 -0.86 27.70
C GLY A 103 8.14 -0.14 27.19
N TYR A 104 8.52 -0.38 25.93
CA TYR A 104 9.67 0.28 25.29
C TYR A 104 9.57 1.81 25.29
N TRP A 105 8.39 2.33 24.99
CA TRP A 105 8.15 3.78 24.97
C TRP A 105 8.10 4.38 26.37
N GLN A 106 7.55 3.67 27.34
CA GLN A 106 7.48 4.12 28.72
C GLN A 106 8.88 4.40 29.28
N GLU A 107 9.80 3.45 29.15
CA GLU A 107 11.19 3.60 29.62
C GLU A 107 11.90 4.76 28.89
N SER A 108 11.69 4.89 27.58
CA SER A 108 12.29 5.97 26.78
C SER A 108 11.81 7.37 27.21
N ILE A 109 10.51 7.51 27.51
CA ILE A 109 9.92 8.78 27.95
C ILE A 109 10.42 9.15 29.36
N GLU A 110 10.50 8.18 30.26
CA GLU A 110 11.00 8.40 31.63
C GLU A 110 12.45 8.89 31.62
N THR A 111 13.32 8.33 30.76
CA THR A 111 14.70 8.82 30.61
C THR A 111 14.80 10.22 30.01
N SER A 112 13.88 10.62 29.13
CA SER A 112 13.89 11.94 28.50
C SER A 112 13.38 13.05 29.43
N ALA A 113 12.58 12.68 30.44
CA ALA A 113 12.04 13.60 31.44
C ALA A 113 13.00 13.86 32.62
N TRP A 114 13.98 12.98 32.82
CA TRP A 114 15.02 13.10 33.83
C TRP A 114 16.14 14.04 33.36
#